data_AF-A0A399WGN7-F1
#
_entry.id   AF-A0A399WGN7-F1
#
_cell.length_a   1.000
_cell.length_b   1.000
_cell.length_c   1.000
_cell.angle_alpha   90.00
_cell.angle_beta   90.00
_cell.angle_gamma   90.00
#
_symmetry.space_group_name_H-M   'P 1'
#
loop_
_entity.id
_entity.type
_entity.pdbx_description
1 polymer ?
#
loop_
_entity_poly.entity_id
_entity_poly.type
_entity_poly.pdbx_seq_one_letter_code
_entity_poly.pdbx_strand_id
1 'polypeptide(L)'
;MEDDGNVFEFQFDGADRRIVQIDPEGNRVDTTYNENSNVTKVVETEITQEGNSPSLTERFTTINVYDALDRLVRTTDNIGQTIRFGYDSRNNQIFFSDAQGKEVKDKEKLFKGLINKDGNTVHFYFDGINRKIKEERDIRKGGQGSGAIDTSNPYNSDLFIDRI
;
A
#
# COMPACT_ATOMS: atom_id res chain seq x y z
N MET A 1 -4.91 -44.42 -3.32
CA MET A 1 -5.02 -43.01 -2.90
C MET A 1 -4.81 -42.23 -4.17
N GLU A 2 -5.86 -41.60 -4.67
CA GLU A 2 -5.78 -40.72 -5.84
C GLU A 2 -5.17 -39.41 -5.34
N ASP A 3 -3.98 -39.11 -5.85
CA ASP A 3 -3.35 -37.79 -5.72
C ASP A 3 -4.03 -36.91 -6.78
N ASP A 4 -4.88 -36.00 -6.33
CA ASP A 4 -5.79 -35.19 -7.13
C ASP A 4 -5.10 -34.08 -7.95
N GLY A 5 -3.79 -34.19 -8.19
CA GLY A 5 -3.08 -33.44 -9.23
C GLY A 5 -2.98 -31.93 -8.98
N ASN A 6 -3.29 -31.48 -7.77
CA ASN A 6 -3.23 -30.09 -7.36
C ASN A 6 -1.78 -29.65 -7.16
N VAL A 7 -1.08 -29.39 -8.26
CA VAL A 7 0.33 -29.00 -8.27
C VAL A 7 0.45 -27.48 -8.37
N PHE A 8 1.16 -26.87 -7.42
CA PHE A 8 1.63 -25.49 -7.55
C PHE A 8 2.88 -25.44 -8.42
N GLU A 9 2.95 -24.46 -9.33
CA GLU A 9 4.17 -24.14 -10.04
C GLU A 9 4.86 -22.93 -9.42
N PHE A 10 6.16 -23.01 -9.23
CA PHE A 10 6.98 -21.92 -8.70
C PHE A 10 8.13 -21.60 -9.64
N GLN A 11 8.43 -20.31 -9.80
CA GLN A 11 9.65 -19.85 -10.47
C GLN A 11 10.43 -18.93 -9.55
N PHE A 12 11.75 -19.01 -9.63
CA PHE A 12 12.67 -18.26 -8.79
C PHE A 12 13.63 -17.43 -9.64
N ASP A 13 14.10 -16.31 -9.11
CA ASP A 13 15.20 -15.56 -9.69
C ASP A 13 16.56 -16.16 -9.32
N GLY A 14 17.65 -15.57 -9.80
CA GLY A 14 19.01 -16.04 -9.53
C GLY A 14 19.48 -15.87 -8.07
N ALA A 15 18.66 -15.28 -7.19
CA ALA A 15 18.90 -15.16 -5.76
C ALA A 15 18.00 -16.11 -4.95
N ASP A 16 17.40 -17.12 -5.61
CA ASP A 16 16.46 -18.07 -5.03
C ASP A 16 15.20 -17.42 -4.42
N ARG A 17 14.81 -16.24 -4.91
CA ARG A 17 13.56 -15.56 -4.50
C ARG A 17 12.44 -15.90 -5.47
N ARG A 18 11.26 -16.22 -4.94
CA ARG A 18 10.10 -16.63 -5.74
C ARG A 18 9.52 -15.44 -6.53
N ILE A 19 9.55 -15.52 -7.85
CA ILE A 19 9.05 -14.48 -8.77
C ILE A 19 7.71 -14.84 -9.42
N VAL A 20 7.35 -16.12 -9.47
CA VAL A 20 6.06 -16.59 -9.98
C VAL A 20 5.52 -17.70 -9.08
N GLN A 21 4.22 -17.67 -8.83
CA GLN A 21 3.45 -18.77 -8.29
C GLN A 21 2.20 -18.96 -9.15
N ILE A 22 1.90 -20.21 -9.51
CA ILE A 22 0.67 -20.59 -10.21
C ILE A 22 -0.02 -21.68 -9.38
N ASP A 23 -1.31 -21.52 -9.09
CA ASP A 23 -2.11 -22.54 -8.41
C ASP A 23 -2.73 -23.54 -9.40
N PRO A 24 -3.30 -24.66 -8.93
CA PRO A 24 -3.91 -25.67 -9.81
C PRO A 24 -5.06 -25.13 -10.68
N GLU A 25 -5.75 -24.10 -10.19
CA GLU A 25 -6.83 -23.40 -10.90
C GLU A 25 -6.31 -22.44 -11.99
N GLY A 26 -5.00 -22.20 -12.04
CA GLY A 26 -4.32 -21.36 -13.00
C GLY A 26 -4.21 -19.88 -12.59
N ASN A 27 -4.63 -19.52 -11.38
CA ASN A 27 -4.39 -18.18 -10.84
C ASN A 27 -2.89 -17.99 -10.64
N ARG A 28 -2.43 -16.77 -10.90
CA ARG A 28 -1.01 -16.47 -11.00
C ARG A 28 -0.64 -15.23 -10.19
N VAL A 29 0.46 -15.33 -9.44
CA VAL A 29 1.07 -14.20 -8.74
C VAL A 29 2.49 -13.99 -9.25
N ASP A 30 2.74 -12.84 -9.89
CA ASP A 30 4.07 -12.39 -10.29
C ASP A 30 4.61 -11.37 -9.28
N THR A 31 5.82 -11.60 -8.76
CA THR A 31 6.47 -10.73 -7.75
C THR A 31 7.77 -10.16 -8.30
N THR A 32 7.96 -8.85 -8.16
CA THR A 32 9.20 -8.15 -8.50
C THR A 32 9.87 -7.63 -7.24
N TYR A 33 11.18 -7.81 -7.16
CA TYR A 33 12.01 -7.36 -6.04
C TYR A 33 13.01 -6.28 -6.46
N ASN A 34 13.40 -5.42 -5.52
CA ASN A 34 14.60 -4.58 -5.67
C ASN A 34 15.87 -5.34 -5.25
N GLU A 35 17.01 -4.64 -5.26
CA GLU A 35 18.32 -5.16 -4.85
C GLU A 35 18.37 -5.60 -3.38
N ASN A 36 17.62 -4.93 -2.50
CA ASN A 36 17.51 -5.26 -1.07
C ASN A 36 16.48 -6.36 -0.78
N SER A 37 15.90 -7.00 -1.80
CA SER A 37 14.86 -8.03 -1.66
C SER A 37 13.52 -7.54 -1.11
N ASN A 38 13.24 -6.24 -1.20
CA ASN A 38 11.91 -5.71 -0.96
C ASN A 38 11.02 -5.91 -2.19
N VAL A 39 9.75 -6.26 -1.96
CA VAL A 39 8.74 -6.47 -3.02
C VAL A 39 8.28 -5.13 -3.57
N THR A 40 8.72 -4.74 -4.77
CA THR A 40 8.36 -3.45 -5.40
C THR A 40 7.09 -3.53 -6.23
N LYS A 41 6.73 -4.72 -6.72
CA LYS A 41 5.52 -4.93 -7.51
C LYS A 41 4.97 -6.33 -7.32
N VAL A 42 3.67 -6.43 -7.15
CA VAL A 42 2.91 -7.69 -7.21
C VAL A 42 1.88 -7.56 -8.32
N VAL A 43 1.76 -8.58 -9.16
CA VAL A 43 0.68 -8.70 -10.15
C VAL A 43 -0.05 -10.00 -9.90
N GLU A 44 -1.31 -9.91 -9.51
CA GLU A 44 -2.19 -11.06 -9.31
C GLU A 44 -3.09 -11.16 -10.54
N THR A 45 -3.15 -12.34 -11.15
CA THR A 45 -4.03 -12.65 -12.26
C THR A 45 -4.97 -13.76 -11.79
N GLU A 46 -6.25 -13.44 -11.66
CA GLU A 46 -7.29 -14.36 -11.24
C GLU A 46 -8.04 -14.87 -12.48
N ILE A 47 -8.25 -16.19 -12.56
CA ILE A 47 -8.95 -16.85 -13.65
C ILE A 47 -10.21 -17.51 -13.09
N THR A 48 -11.36 -16.94 -13.42
CA THR A 48 -12.65 -17.53 -13.05
C THR A 48 -13.17 -18.36 -14.22
N GLN A 49 -13.28 -19.68 -14.02
CA GLN A 49 -13.92 -20.58 -14.96
C GLN A 49 -15.35 -20.88 -14.54
N GLU A 50 -16.33 -20.42 -15.32
CA GLU A 50 -17.75 -20.75 -15.10
C GLU A 50 -18.25 -21.75 -16.15
N GLY A 51 -17.98 -23.04 -15.93
CA GLY A 51 -18.50 -24.11 -16.77
C GLY A 51 -18.13 -23.96 -18.26
N ASN A 52 -19.13 -23.81 -19.14
CA ASN A 52 -18.92 -23.62 -20.59
C ASN A 52 -18.72 -22.15 -21.01
N SER A 53 -18.70 -21.21 -20.06
CA SER A 53 -18.44 -19.79 -20.35
C SER A 53 -16.95 -19.55 -20.58
N PRO A 54 -16.57 -18.54 -21.39
CA PRO A 54 -15.18 -18.11 -21.49
C PRO A 54 -14.61 -17.77 -20.11
N SER A 55 -13.38 -18.18 -19.84
CA SER A 55 -12.71 -17.81 -18.60
C SER A 55 -12.61 -16.29 -18.48
N LEU A 56 -13.03 -15.75 -17.34
CA LEU A 56 -12.78 -14.35 -17.00
C LEU A 56 -11.36 -14.25 -16.44
N THR A 57 -10.64 -13.22 -16.86
CA THR A 57 -9.29 -12.95 -16.37
C THR A 57 -9.21 -11.54 -15.83
N GLU A 58 -9.05 -11.43 -14.52
CA GLU A 58 -8.87 -10.16 -13.83
C GLU A 58 -7.41 -9.99 -13.43
N ARG A 59 -6.93 -8.74 -13.45
CA ARG A 59 -5.54 -8.43 -13.09
C ARG A 59 -5.48 -7.30 -12.08
N PHE A 60 -4.91 -7.61 -10.93
CA PHE A 60 -4.63 -6.66 -9.87
C PHE A 60 -3.13 -6.41 -9.81
N THR A 61 -2.74 -5.17 -9.54
CA THR A 61 -1.34 -4.75 -9.50
C THR A 61 -1.15 -3.84 -8.30
N THR A 62 -0.19 -4.20 -7.47
CA THR A 62 0.22 -3.38 -6.32
C THR A 62 1.65 -2.95 -6.53
N ILE A 63 1.92 -1.65 -6.32
CA ILE A 63 3.25 -1.05 -6.43
C ILE A 63 3.66 -0.53 -5.05
N ASN A 64 4.85 -0.92 -4.60
CA ASN A 64 5.40 -0.52 -3.32
C ASN A 64 6.69 0.26 -3.51
N VAL A 65 6.87 1.31 -2.70
CA VAL A 65 8.08 2.13 -2.67
C VAL A 65 8.65 2.12 -1.26
N TYR A 66 9.95 1.96 -1.17
CA TYR A 66 10.70 1.86 0.08
C TYR A 66 11.68 3.03 0.20
N ASP A 67 11.95 3.46 1.43
CA ASP A 67 13.07 4.37 1.69
C ASP A 67 14.41 3.63 1.72
N ALA A 68 15.49 4.39 1.94
CA ALA A 68 16.86 3.85 1.96
C ALA A 68 17.15 2.91 3.15
N LEU A 69 16.22 2.79 4.11
CA LEU A 69 16.31 1.87 5.24
C LEU A 69 15.35 0.67 5.08
N ASP A 70 14.88 0.42 3.85
CA ASP A 70 13.98 -0.69 3.50
C ASP A 70 12.59 -0.63 4.14
N ARG A 71 12.10 0.58 4.41
CA ARG A 71 10.77 0.78 5.01
C ARG A 71 9.78 1.24 3.96
N LEU A 72 8.59 0.63 3.95
CA LEU A 72 7.52 0.95 3.00
C LEU A 72 7.02 2.38 3.21
N VAL A 73 7.24 3.27 2.25
CA VAL A 73 6.78 4.68 2.32
C VAL A 73 5.59 4.97 1.41
N ARG A 74 5.31 4.12 0.42
CA ARG A 74 4.14 4.24 -0.45
C ARG A 74 3.67 2.88 -0.92
N THR A 75 2.36 2.66 -0.92
CA THR A 75 1.72 1.57 -1.65
C THR A 75 0.61 2.14 -2.54
N THR A 76 0.51 1.63 -3.77
CA THR A 76 -0.47 2.04 -4.78
C THR A 76 -1.12 0.80 -5.37
N ASP A 77 -2.45 0.73 -5.34
CA ASP A 77 -3.23 -0.38 -5.92
C ASP A 77 -3.43 -0.24 -7.43
N ASN A 78 -4.21 -1.14 -8.04
CA ASN A 78 -4.42 -1.21 -9.49
C ASN A 78 -5.24 -0.05 -10.06
N ILE A 79 -6.02 0.63 -9.22
CA ILE A 79 -6.87 1.77 -9.61
C ILE A 79 -6.26 3.12 -9.21
N GLY A 80 -5.08 3.12 -8.59
CA GLY A 80 -4.33 4.33 -8.24
C GLY A 80 -4.53 4.80 -6.79
N GLN A 81 -5.32 4.08 -5.98
CA GLN A 81 -5.46 4.38 -4.56
C GLN A 81 -4.10 4.25 -3.90
N THR A 82 -3.64 5.36 -3.32
CA THR A 82 -2.27 5.48 -2.84
C THR A 82 -2.22 5.89 -1.38
N ILE A 83 -1.66 5.01 -0.56
CA ILE A 83 -1.43 5.23 0.87
C ILE A 83 0.06 5.52 1.08
N ARG A 84 0.37 6.41 2.04
CA ARG A 84 1.76 6.80 2.35
C ARG A 84 2.07 6.69 3.83
N PHE A 85 3.34 6.41 4.10
CA PHE A 85 3.90 6.26 5.43
C PHE A 85 5.18 7.10 5.56
N GLY A 86 5.47 7.56 6.77
CA GLY A 86 6.74 8.21 7.09
C GLY A 86 7.23 7.78 8.46
N TYR A 87 8.56 7.74 8.61
CA TYR A 87 9.22 7.17 9.78
C TYR A 87 10.34 8.06 10.30
N ASP A 88 10.58 8.06 11.61
CA ASP A 88 11.75 8.69 12.23
C ASP A 88 13.02 7.82 12.09
N SER A 89 14.16 8.29 12.58
CA SER A 89 15.43 7.56 12.55
C SER A 89 15.47 6.32 13.46
N ARG A 90 14.50 6.16 14.36
CA ARG A 90 14.38 5.04 15.29
C ARG A 90 13.33 4.01 14.83
N ASN A 91 12.88 4.13 13.59
CA ASN A 91 11.88 3.25 12.98
C ASN A 91 10.45 3.41 13.53
N ASN A 92 10.15 4.50 14.23
CA ASN A 92 8.78 4.82 14.62
C ASN A 92 8.05 5.44 13.43
N GLN A 93 6.84 4.95 13.12
CA GLN A 93 5.99 5.58 12.11
C GLN A 93 5.44 6.91 12.65
N ILE A 94 5.84 8.03 12.04
CA ILE A 94 5.47 9.40 12.44
C ILE A 94 4.42 10.01 11.51
N PHE A 95 4.12 9.37 10.38
CA PHE A 95 3.19 9.88 9.39
C PHE A 95 2.40 8.73 8.74
N PHE A 96 1.13 9.00 8.48
CA PHE A 96 0.24 8.19 7.66
C PHE A 96 -0.63 9.10 6.80
N SER A 97 -0.88 8.72 5.56
CA SER A 97 -1.91 9.35 4.73
C SER A 97 -2.74 8.32 3.98
N ASP A 98 -4.05 8.50 3.99
CA ASP A 98 -4.97 7.68 3.21
C ASP A 98 -5.05 8.10 1.73
N ALA A 99 -5.73 7.28 0.94
CA ALA A 99 -5.87 7.45 -0.50
C ALA A 99 -6.98 8.43 -0.93
N GLN A 100 -7.54 9.23 -0.02
CA GLN A 100 -8.66 10.12 -0.37
C GLN A 100 -8.20 11.46 -0.96
N GLY A 101 -6.91 11.68 -1.16
CA GLY A 101 -6.40 12.90 -1.75
C GLY A 101 -6.77 13.05 -3.22
N LYS A 102 -6.66 14.29 -3.73
CA LYS A 102 -6.83 14.58 -5.15
C LYS A 102 -5.92 13.70 -6.04
N GLU A 103 -6.48 13.20 -7.13
CA GLU A 103 -5.73 12.50 -8.16
C GLU A 103 -4.71 13.41 -8.88
N VAL A 104 -3.48 12.92 -9.02
CA VAL A 104 -2.35 13.58 -9.68
C VAL A 104 -1.53 12.55 -10.47
N LYS A 105 -0.74 12.99 -11.45
CA LYS A 105 0.20 12.09 -12.14
C LYS A 105 1.29 11.62 -11.18
N ASP A 106 1.67 10.35 -11.28
CA ASP A 106 2.83 9.83 -10.58
C ASP A 106 4.11 10.49 -11.14
N LYS A 107 4.83 11.21 -10.27
CA LYS A 107 6.08 11.90 -10.62
C LYS A 107 7.23 10.91 -10.82
N GLU A 108 7.22 9.80 -10.09
CA GLU A 108 8.25 8.76 -10.19
C GLU A 108 8.00 7.81 -11.36
N LYS A 109 6.82 7.90 -11.99
CA LYS A 109 6.41 7.10 -13.15
C LYS A 109 6.44 5.59 -12.86
N LEU A 110 6.25 5.19 -11.61
CA LEU A 110 6.13 3.79 -11.21
C LEU A 110 4.71 3.29 -11.52
N PHE A 111 3.69 4.12 -11.28
CA PHE A 111 2.29 3.82 -11.63
C PHE A 111 1.90 4.45 -12.98
N LYS A 112 1.23 3.68 -13.82
CA LYS A 112 0.69 4.14 -15.10
C LYS A 112 -0.74 4.66 -14.91
N GLY A 113 -0.87 5.94 -14.59
CA GLY A 113 -2.17 6.57 -14.41
C GLY A 113 -2.09 7.77 -13.47
N LEU A 114 -3.21 8.04 -12.81
CA LEU A 114 -3.25 8.98 -11.71
C LEU A 114 -3.15 8.23 -10.38
N ILE A 115 -2.55 8.87 -9.41
CA ILE A 115 -2.46 8.41 -8.03
C ILE A 115 -3.07 9.48 -7.12
N ASN A 116 -3.59 9.09 -5.96
CA ASN A 116 -4.01 10.07 -4.97
C ASN A 116 -2.79 10.75 -4.33
N LYS A 117 -2.82 12.09 -4.22
CA LYS A 117 -1.95 12.80 -3.27
C LYS A 117 -2.34 12.44 -1.82
N ASP A 118 -1.66 13.02 -0.85
CA ASP A 118 -2.04 12.86 0.56
C ASP A 118 -3.49 13.29 0.80
N GLY A 119 -4.28 12.37 1.36
CA GLY A 119 -5.67 12.57 1.76
C GLY A 119 -5.79 13.07 3.19
N ASN A 120 -6.57 12.37 4.02
CA ASN A 120 -6.50 12.64 5.46
C ASN A 120 -5.16 12.11 5.99
N THR A 121 -4.63 12.79 6.99
CA THR A 121 -3.32 12.43 7.55
C THR A 121 -3.39 12.22 9.04
N VAL A 122 -2.42 11.44 9.54
CA VAL A 122 -2.16 11.26 10.96
C VAL A 122 -0.67 11.45 11.20
N HIS A 123 -0.34 12.30 12.17
CA HIS A 123 1.01 12.50 12.67
C HIS A 123 1.14 11.88 14.05
N PHE A 124 2.18 11.08 14.26
CA PHE A 124 2.46 10.44 15.54
C PHE A 124 3.74 11.00 16.14
N TYR A 125 3.72 11.23 17.44
CA TYR A 125 4.85 11.77 18.19
C TYR A 125 5.24 10.80 19.29
N PHE A 126 6.54 10.58 19.44
CA PHE A 126 7.10 9.62 20.39
C PHE A 126 8.11 10.30 21.31
N ASP A 127 8.21 9.81 22.55
CA ASP A 127 9.26 10.22 23.47
C ASP A 127 10.62 9.59 23.13
N GLY A 128 11.64 9.86 23.96
CA GLY A 128 13.01 9.34 23.81
C GLY A 128 13.12 7.81 23.91
N ILE A 129 12.09 7.13 24.42
CA ILE A 129 12.06 5.68 24.63
C ILE A 129 10.98 4.97 23.79
N ASN A 130 10.59 5.58 22.67
CA ASN A 130 9.65 5.05 21.66
C ASN A 130 8.21 4.86 22.15
N ARG A 131 7.77 5.57 23.18
CA ARG A 131 6.34 5.59 23.57
C ARG A 131 5.63 6.71 22.84
N LYS A 132 4.47 6.42 22.23
CA LYS A 132 3.63 7.44 21.59
C LYS A 132 3.08 8.38 22.67
N ILE A 133 3.36 9.68 22.54
CA ILE A 133 2.91 10.73 23.46
C ILE A 133 1.84 11.63 22.86
N LYS A 134 1.74 11.70 21.53
CA LYS A 134 0.73 12.49 20.84
C LYS A 134 0.38 11.88 19.50
N GLU A 135 -0.86 12.11 19.10
CA GLU A 135 -1.38 11.82 17.77
C GLU A 135 -2.17 13.05 17.31
N GLU A 136 -1.89 13.54 16.12
CA GLU A 136 -2.64 14.61 15.48
C GLU A 136 -3.26 14.09 14.20
N ARG A 137 -4.56 14.27 14.05
CA ARG A 137 -5.27 13.88 12.82
C ARG A 137 -5.71 15.12 12.09
N ASP A 138 -5.74 14.98 10.78
CA ASP A 138 -5.93 16.06 9.85
C ASP A 138 -7.01 15.63 8.84
N ILE A 139 -8.23 15.45 9.34
CA ILE A 139 -9.38 14.94 8.59
C ILE A 139 -10.04 16.09 7.86
N ARG A 140 -10.22 15.95 6.55
CA ARG A 140 -10.86 16.97 5.69
C ARG A 140 -12.38 16.83 5.71
N LYS A 141 -13.11 17.93 5.52
CA LYS A 141 -14.58 17.91 5.49
C LYS A 141 -15.11 16.87 4.51
N GLY A 142 -16.09 16.09 4.98
CA GLY A 142 -16.68 14.97 4.24
C GLY A 142 -15.77 13.75 4.13
N GLY A 143 -14.56 13.77 4.71
CA GLY A 143 -13.60 12.67 4.60
C GLY A 143 -13.22 12.38 3.16
N GLN A 144 -12.90 13.41 2.37
CA GLN A 144 -12.59 13.27 0.94
C GLN A 144 -11.20 13.81 0.58
N GLY A 145 -10.31 13.97 1.56
CA GLY A 145 -8.87 14.32 1.41
C GLY A 145 -8.50 15.59 0.61
N SER A 146 -9.47 16.29 0.03
CA SER A 146 -9.28 17.33 -0.97
C SER A 146 -9.94 18.67 -0.60
N GLY A 147 -10.60 18.73 0.57
CA GLY A 147 -11.23 19.93 1.13
C GLY A 147 -10.44 20.59 2.25
N ALA A 148 -11.05 21.61 2.88
CA ALA A 148 -10.52 22.23 4.09
C ALA A 148 -10.52 21.24 5.27
N ILE A 149 -9.61 21.45 6.24
CA ILE A 149 -9.60 20.73 7.51
C ILE A 149 -10.97 20.88 8.18
N ASP A 150 -11.53 19.76 8.64
CA ASP A 150 -12.76 19.78 9.40
C ASP A 150 -12.49 20.14 10.86
N THR A 151 -12.44 21.43 11.19
CA THR A 151 -12.22 21.90 12.56
C THR A 151 -13.34 21.54 13.53
N SER A 152 -14.44 20.92 13.07
CA SER A 152 -15.51 20.41 13.94
C SER A 152 -15.36 18.92 14.27
N ASN A 153 -14.42 18.23 13.62
CA ASN A 153 -14.16 16.82 13.89
C ASN A 153 -13.39 16.69 15.21
N PRO A 154 -13.91 15.96 16.22
CA PRO A 154 -13.27 15.82 17.53
C PRO A 154 -11.92 15.08 17.49
N TYR A 155 -11.62 14.39 16.38
CA TYR A 155 -10.35 13.72 16.17
C TYR A 155 -9.28 14.64 15.56
N ASN A 156 -9.68 15.75 14.93
CA ASN A 156 -8.70 16.72 14.50
C ASN A 156 -8.12 17.37 15.74
N SER A 157 -6.79 17.55 15.77
CA SER A 157 -6.19 18.35 16.83
C SER A 157 -6.90 19.70 16.81
N ASP A 158 -7.60 20.02 17.88
CA ASP A 158 -8.50 21.17 18.02
C ASP A 158 -7.77 22.52 17.95
N LEU A 159 -6.49 22.52 17.56
CA LEU A 159 -5.53 23.64 17.60
C LEU A 159 -5.39 24.24 19.01
N PHE A 160 -6.04 23.67 20.02
CA PHE A 160 -5.77 23.94 21.40
C PHE A 160 -4.63 23.02 21.80
N ILE A 161 -3.47 23.64 22.01
CA ILE A 161 -2.40 22.98 22.73
C ILE A 161 -2.95 22.68 24.12
N ASP A 162 -3.40 21.45 24.36
CA ASP A 162 -3.47 20.90 25.71
C ASP A 162 -2.02 20.82 26.20
N ARG A 163 -1.58 21.93 26.79
CA ARG A 163 -0.33 21.99 27.56
C ARG A 163 -0.55 21.10 28.77
N ILE A 164 0.20 20.01 28.83
CA ILE A 164 0.53 19.34 30.09
C ILE A 164 1.43 20.28 30.89
#